data_AF-A0A8H6S2F3-F1
#
_entry.id   AF-A0A8H6S2F3-F1
#
_cell.length_a   1.000
_cell.length_b   1.000
_cell.length_c   1.000
_cell.angle_alpha   90.00
_cell.angle_beta   90.00
_cell.angle_gamma   90.00
#
_symmetry.space_group_name_H-M   'P 1'
#
loop_
_entity.id
_entity.type
_entity.pdbx_description
1 polymer ?
#
loop_
_entity_poly.entity_id
_entity_poly.type
_entity_poly.pdbx_seq_one_letter_code
_entity_poly.pdbx_strand_id
1 'polypeptide(L)'
;MGRDSSHPQQRGTHGGARRGAGRPPKDSESAAQLRPSRTALPRHTPQASQVVPGPFFRPRRPTQPVPGDASNTFWAAAHPESTALDGDTDGLGGSGMTTNEVRQLQDDLGFVSENDEHADIARGDALVDESLMGEVLEEEERVDEEEDDARPTLLPESSITRYLRSVRDRVQAEIDIHGEPMCYRRNDLYERAPHQLFALKACFTRTQQDEHPEDILYARDVCIWLPHLLFGAPDSFKCFCGRKLSRNGFNDKPIARRVRSMPVDFYLMTNRFVCDPRRIGDSGCGMNSQGTDPLILGQLPRFVQEAFPAYIITRAAISKTLLWQMRNTFATRFGPAPFAELISEIQYRHHAECELMYVAAAHFYGIVNANRFSEFGNKLQYNASPPTVSYLKGVFTDYMTAHRVFIDRYVASLPLTIAKADHTFDFLKYMGGFKGEHIFTAAYIILNEWEQNPWPCSDYDQITGLREGYMDTDSGGVEGSESSSDTDCIYRLSAG
;
A
#
# COMPACT_ATOMS: atom_id res chain seq x y z
N MET A 1 35.02 56.62 -24.79
CA MET A 1 34.15 57.36 -23.86
C MET A 1 33.18 56.37 -23.26
N GLY A 2 33.58 55.69 -22.18
CA GLY A 2 32.77 54.71 -21.46
C GLY A 2 32.10 55.38 -20.26
N ARG A 3 30.82 55.07 -20.03
CA ARG A 3 30.10 55.44 -18.81
C ARG A 3 29.82 54.16 -18.02
N ASP A 4 30.47 54.07 -16.87
CA ASP A 4 30.13 53.19 -15.77
C ASP A 4 28.75 53.56 -15.22
N SER A 5 27.92 52.55 -14.97
CA SER A 5 26.73 52.68 -14.12
C SER A 5 26.70 51.50 -13.16
N SER A 6 27.14 51.76 -11.93
CA SER A 6 27.06 50.86 -10.80
C SER A 6 25.83 51.21 -9.96
N HIS A 7 24.89 50.27 -9.85
CA HIS A 7 23.79 50.35 -8.90
C HIS A 7 24.20 49.69 -7.56
N PRO A 8 23.98 50.36 -6.41
CA PRO A 8 24.22 49.75 -5.11
C PRO A 8 23.05 48.87 -4.68
N GLN A 9 23.36 47.61 -4.35
CA GLN A 9 22.46 46.61 -3.79
C GLN A 9 22.09 47.00 -2.35
N GLN A 10 20.81 47.27 -2.08
CA GLN A 10 20.29 47.46 -0.72
C GLN A 10 20.19 46.09 -0.02
N ARG A 11 20.95 45.91 1.05
CA ARG A 11 20.80 44.77 1.97
C ARG A 11 19.63 45.03 2.91
N GLY A 12 18.58 44.23 2.79
CA GLY A 12 17.46 44.20 3.73
C GLY A 12 17.90 43.65 5.09
N THR A 13 17.68 44.45 6.14
CA THR A 13 17.85 44.06 7.54
C THR A 13 16.50 43.62 8.11
N HIS A 14 16.21 42.32 8.12
CA HIS A 14 15.15 41.74 8.96
C HIS A 14 15.66 40.47 9.65
N GLY A 15 15.99 40.63 10.93
CA GLY A 15 16.43 39.53 11.80
C GLY A 15 16.30 39.96 13.25
N GLY A 16 15.07 39.90 13.79
CA GLY A 16 14.79 40.18 15.19
C GLY A 16 15.34 39.08 16.09
N ALA A 17 16.44 39.36 16.80
CA ALA A 17 17.00 38.48 17.80
C ALA A 17 16.09 38.46 19.05
N ARG A 18 15.43 37.32 19.30
CA ARG A 18 14.80 37.06 20.60
C ARG A 18 15.89 36.67 21.61
N ARG A 19 16.12 37.52 22.61
CA ARG A 19 16.89 37.17 23.82
C ARG A 19 16.10 36.11 24.59
N GLY A 20 16.69 34.94 24.86
CA GLY A 20 16.16 34.03 25.90
C GLY A 20 16.36 32.52 25.72
N ALA A 21 16.77 32.01 24.56
CA ALA A 21 16.95 30.56 24.37
C ALA A 21 18.41 30.11 24.60
N GLY A 22 18.90 30.27 25.83
CA GLY A 22 20.18 29.70 26.26
C GLY A 22 19.98 28.30 26.84
N ARG A 23 20.43 27.26 26.14
CA ARG A 23 20.60 25.92 26.70
C ARG A 23 21.83 25.96 27.64
N PRO A 24 21.75 25.48 28.89
CA PRO A 24 22.90 25.51 29.78
C PRO A 24 24.04 24.64 29.22
N PRO A 25 25.30 25.11 29.29
CA PRO A 25 26.44 24.33 28.85
C PRO A 25 26.61 23.11 29.75
N LYS A 26 26.90 21.97 29.11
CA LYS A 26 27.22 20.72 29.78
C LYS A 26 28.66 20.79 30.26
N ASP A 27 28.83 20.92 31.57
CA ASP A 27 30.13 20.92 32.23
C ASP A 27 30.90 19.64 31.89
N SER A 28 32.07 19.84 31.28
CA SER A 28 33.06 18.79 31.03
C SER A 28 33.99 18.69 32.23
N GLU A 29 33.64 17.84 33.21
CA GLU A 29 34.57 17.43 34.25
C GLU A 29 35.55 16.38 33.70
N SER A 30 36.77 16.83 33.50
CA SER A 30 37.96 16.03 33.22
C SER A 30 38.54 15.48 34.52
N ALA A 31 38.24 14.22 34.84
CA ALA A 31 38.97 13.46 35.85
C ALA A 31 39.87 12.42 35.17
N ALA A 32 41.17 12.72 35.17
CA ALA A 32 42.22 11.79 34.81
C ALA A 32 42.29 10.66 35.85
N GLN A 33 41.96 9.43 35.43
CA GLN A 33 42.31 8.22 36.18
C GLN A 33 43.34 7.40 35.41
N LEU A 34 44.50 7.28 36.06
CA LEU A 34 45.65 6.47 35.68
C LEU A 34 45.24 5.00 35.50
N ARG A 35 45.54 4.46 34.32
CA ARG A 35 45.49 3.01 34.05
C ARG A 35 46.71 2.33 34.67
N PRO A 36 46.56 1.26 35.46
CA PRO A 36 47.68 0.38 35.77
C PRO A 36 47.94 -0.56 34.59
N SER A 37 49.23 -0.68 34.25
CA SER A 37 49.77 -1.61 33.25
C SER A 37 49.36 -3.05 33.57
N ARG A 38 48.66 -3.70 32.63
CA ARG A 38 48.31 -5.12 32.72
C ARG A 38 49.35 -5.95 31.99
N THR A 39 50.00 -6.79 32.79
CA THR A 39 50.92 -7.88 32.45
C THR A 39 50.31 -8.87 31.45
N ALA A 40 51.14 -9.30 30.50
CA ALA A 40 50.82 -10.34 29.54
C ALA A 40 50.73 -11.72 30.20
N LEU A 41 49.69 -12.49 29.85
CA LEU A 41 49.54 -13.92 30.14
C LEU A 41 48.89 -14.62 28.92
N PRO A 42 49.00 -15.97 28.82
CA PRO A 42 49.38 -16.61 27.57
C PRO A 42 48.20 -17.07 26.73
N ARG A 43 48.53 -17.27 25.45
CA ARG A 43 47.69 -17.72 24.35
C ARG A 43 47.15 -19.14 24.62
N HIS A 44 45.88 -19.24 25.01
CA HIS A 44 45.14 -20.51 25.00
C HIS A 44 44.47 -20.74 23.64
N THR A 45 44.68 -21.94 23.11
CA THR A 45 44.08 -22.55 21.91
C THR A 45 42.56 -22.66 22.06
N PRO A 46 41.75 -22.40 21.01
CA PRO A 46 40.30 -22.45 21.13
C PRO A 46 39.79 -23.90 21.14
N GLN A 47 39.16 -24.30 22.26
CA GLN A 47 38.26 -25.45 22.30
C GLN A 47 36.92 -25.06 21.67
N ALA A 48 36.40 -25.93 20.81
CA ALA A 48 35.11 -25.79 20.16
C ALA A 48 33.97 -25.81 21.20
N SER A 49 33.33 -24.65 21.40
CA SER A 49 32.08 -24.56 22.15
C SER A 49 30.92 -24.93 21.22
N GLN A 50 30.22 -26.00 21.58
CA GLN A 50 28.95 -26.36 20.96
C GLN A 50 27.90 -25.29 21.29
N VAL A 51 27.50 -24.54 20.26
CA VAL A 51 26.32 -23.67 20.32
C VAL A 51 25.09 -24.57 20.28
N VAL A 52 24.37 -24.66 21.40
CA VAL A 52 23.05 -25.30 21.44
C VAL A 52 22.03 -24.27 20.96
N PRO A 53 21.31 -24.50 19.83
CA PRO A 53 20.29 -23.57 19.38
C PRO A 53 19.08 -23.62 20.33
N GLY A 54 18.51 -22.44 20.61
CA GLY A 54 17.32 -22.28 21.44
C GLY A 54 16.10 -23.04 20.88
N PRO A 55 15.06 -23.26 21.71
CA PRO A 55 13.99 -24.24 21.49
C PRO A 55 13.06 -24.00 20.28
N PHE A 56 13.30 -22.97 19.47
CA PHE A 56 12.42 -22.57 18.37
C PHE A 56 12.76 -23.22 17.01
N PHE A 57 13.91 -23.87 16.86
CA PHE A 57 14.35 -24.52 15.62
C PHE A 57 14.55 -26.03 15.78
N ARG A 58 13.48 -26.76 16.16
CA ARG A 58 13.49 -28.23 16.01
C ARG A 58 13.03 -28.60 14.59
N PRO A 59 13.85 -29.33 13.79
CA PRO A 59 13.39 -29.87 12.52
C PRO A 59 12.25 -30.87 12.78
N ARG A 60 11.15 -30.74 12.04
CA ARG A 60 10.07 -31.74 12.04
C ARG A 60 10.67 -33.08 11.56
N ARG A 61 10.44 -34.15 12.33
CA ARG A 61 10.88 -35.51 11.98
C ARG A 61 10.16 -35.97 10.69
N PRO A 62 10.88 -36.45 9.66
CA PRO A 62 10.26 -37.07 8.50
C PRO A 62 10.20 -38.58 8.73
N THR A 63 9.16 -39.07 9.39
CA THR A 63 8.90 -40.52 9.44
C THR A 63 7.42 -40.81 9.32
N GLN A 64 6.91 -40.75 8.10
CA GLN A 64 5.87 -41.68 7.65
C GLN A 64 6.15 -42.01 6.18
N PRO A 65 6.31 -43.29 5.81
CA PRO A 65 6.43 -43.67 4.41
C PRO A 65 5.06 -43.47 3.74
N VAL A 66 5.02 -42.65 2.69
CA VAL A 66 3.85 -42.56 1.80
C VAL A 66 3.87 -43.81 0.92
N PRO A 67 2.85 -44.69 0.98
CA PRO A 67 2.72 -45.77 0.02
C PRO A 67 2.40 -45.14 -1.34
N GLY A 68 3.34 -45.25 -2.28
CA GLY A 68 3.12 -44.87 -3.66
C GLY A 68 2.33 -45.96 -4.37
N ASP A 69 1.21 -45.59 -4.98
CA ASP A 69 0.66 -46.33 -6.11
C ASP A 69 0.60 -45.42 -7.33
N ALA A 70 1.06 -45.95 -8.45
CA ALA A 70 1.44 -45.21 -9.64
C ALA A 70 0.23 -45.02 -10.57
N SER A 71 -0.69 -44.12 -10.22
CA SER A 71 -1.65 -43.58 -11.19
C SER A 71 -2.12 -42.18 -10.82
N ASN A 72 -1.79 -41.22 -11.68
CA ASN A 72 -2.44 -39.91 -11.90
C ASN A 72 -3.52 -39.48 -10.88
N THR A 73 -3.14 -38.88 -9.74
CA THR A 73 -4.09 -38.09 -8.92
C THR A 73 -3.41 -37.10 -7.97
N PHE A 74 -2.63 -36.13 -8.48
CA PHE A 74 -2.14 -35.02 -7.64
C PHE A 74 -3.09 -33.80 -7.65
N TRP A 75 -3.91 -33.63 -8.69
CA TRP A 75 -4.83 -32.50 -8.82
C TRP A 75 -6.24 -32.73 -8.26
N ALA A 76 -6.62 -33.98 -7.94
CA ALA A 76 -7.96 -34.29 -7.42
C ALA A 76 -8.12 -34.08 -5.90
N ALA A 77 -7.02 -33.92 -5.15
CA ALA A 77 -7.07 -33.74 -3.70
C ALA A 77 -7.34 -32.28 -3.26
N ALA A 78 -7.38 -31.33 -4.20
CA ALA A 78 -7.64 -29.92 -3.89
C ALA A 78 -9.12 -29.50 -4.03
N HIS A 79 -9.98 -30.34 -4.63
CA HIS A 79 -11.41 -30.07 -4.81
C HIS A 79 -12.23 -31.38 -4.80
N PRO A 80 -12.71 -31.85 -3.63
CA PRO A 80 -13.50 -33.09 -3.55
C PRO A 80 -14.96 -32.95 -4.05
N GLU A 81 -15.39 -31.82 -4.60
CA GLU A 81 -16.80 -31.54 -4.94
C GLU A 81 -17.15 -31.57 -6.45
N SER A 82 -16.40 -32.28 -7.31
CA SER A 82 -16.70 -32.23 -8.76
C SER A 82 -16.68 -33.56 -9.50
N THR A 83 -16.88 -34.68 -8.80
CA THR A 83 -17.27 -35.94 -9.46
C THR A 83 -18.76 -36.17 -9.28
N ALA A 84 -19.56 -35.54 -10.14
CA ALA A 84 -20.97 -35.88 -10.32
C ALA A 84 -21.04 -37.27 -10.96
N LEU A 85 -21.22 -38.30 -10.12
CA LEU A 85 -21.82 -39.55 -10.53
C LEU A 85 -23.33 -39.36 -10.44
N ASP A 86 -24.01 -39.52 -11.58
CA ASP A 86 -25.46 -39.67 -11.62
C ASP A 86 -25.86 -40.93 -10.82
N GLY A 87 -26.41 -40.74 -9.63
CA GLY A 87 -26.85 -41.83 -8.78
C GLY A 87 -27.56 -41.37 -7.52
N ASP A 88 -28.87 -41.61 -7.49
CA ASP A 88 -29.78 -41.66 -6.35
C ASP A 88 -29.83 -40.44 -5.40
N THR A 89 -30.83 -39.62 -5.67
CA THR A 89 -31.51 -38.77 -4.70
C THR A 89 -32.18 -39.63 -3.64
N ASP A 90 -31.56 -39.79 -2.47
CA ASP A 90 -32.29 -39.85 -1.19
C ASP A 90 -31.29 -39.77 -0.02
N GLY A 91 -31.32 -38.65 0.69
CA GLY A 91 -30.97 -38.63 2.11
C GLY A 91 -29.61 -38.02 2.49
N LEU A 92 -29.73 -36.87 3.16
CA LEU A 92 -28.86 -36.38 4.26
C LEU A 92 -27.54 -35.68 3.87
N GLY A 93 -27.54 -34.35 4.02
CA GLY A 93 -26.48 -33.69 4.80
C GLY A 93 -25.60 -32.65 4.11
N GLY A 94 -25.87 -32.26 2.87
CA GLY A 94 -25.21 -31.09 2.27
C GLY A 94 -25.90 -29.80 2.72
N SER A 95 -25.36 -29.11 3.73
CA SER A 95 -25.81 -27.76 4.12
C SER A 95 -25.39 -26.73 3.06
N GLY A 96 -25.89 -26.88 1.84
CA GLY A 96 -25.79 -25.87 0.81
C GLY A 96 -26.66 -24.69 1.22
N MET A 97 -26.06 -23.51 1.31
CA MET A 97 -26.77 -22.26 1.57
C MET A 97 -27.96 -22.15 0.63
N THR A 98 -29.16 -22.00 1.19
CA THR A 98 -30.38 -21.87 0.40
C THR A 98 -30.36 -20.54 -0.36
N THR A 99 -31.08 -20.48 -1.49
CA THR A 99 -31.23 -19.23 -2.26
C THR A 99 -31.79 -18.08 -1.43
N ASN A 100 -32.57 -18.38 -0.40
CA ASN A 100 -33.07 -17.38 0.55
C ASN A 100 -31.97 -16.86 1.48
N GLU A 101 -31.05 -17.71 1.94
CA GLU A 101 -29.90 -17.28 2.76
C GLU A 101 -28.92 -16.43 1.93
N VAL A 102 -28.72 -16.75 0.65
CA VAL A 102 -27.90 -15.92 -0.26
C VAL A 102 -28.54 -14.53 -0.42
N ARG A 103 -29.86 -14.48 -0.60
CA ARG A 103 -30.59 -13.22 -0.72
C ARG A 103 -30.55 -12.41 0.57
N GLN A 104 -30.72 -13.08 1.72
CA GLN A 104 -30.63 -12.44 3.02
C GLN A 104 -29.23 -11.85 3.27
N LEU A 105 -28.16 -12.57 2.95
CA LEU A 105 -26.80 -12.02 3.03
C LEU A 105 -26.59 -10.82 2.08
N GLN A 106 -27.21 -10.83 0.90
CA GLN A 106 -27.15 -9.68 -0.01
C GLN A 106 -27.89 -8.46 0.56
N ASP A 107 -29.06 -8.68 1.17
CA ASP A 107 -29.83 -7.62 1.83
C ASP A 107 -29.09 -7.08 3.07
N ASP A 108 -28.49 -7.95 3.89
CA ASP A 108 -27.69 -7.58 5.07
C ASP A 108 -26.41 -6.82 4.68
N LEU A 109 -25.72 -7.25 3.62
CA LEU A 109 -24.56 -6.52 3.07
C LEU A 109 -24.96 -5.15 2.52
N GLY A 110 -26.14 -5.05 1.88
CA GLY A 110 -26.71 -3.78 1.44
C GLY A 110 -26.98 -2.85 2.61
N PHE A 111 -27.63 -3.35 3.66
CA PHE A 111 -27.94 -2.59 4.87
C PHE A 111 -26.69 -2.08 5.59
N VAL A 112 -25.66 -2.93 5.74
CA VAL A 112 -24.37 -2.52 6.33
C VAL A 112 -23.71 -1.45 5.46
N SER A 113 -23.71 -1.60 4.14
CA SER A 113 -23.14 -0.58 3.25
C SER A 113 -23.89 0.76 3.28
N GLU A 114 -25.19 0.76 3.57
CA GLU A 114 -26.02 1.97 3.60
C GLU A 114 -26.01 2.67 4.97
N ASN A 115 -25.77 1.95 6.07
CA ASN A 115 -25.82 2.47 7.45
C ASN A 115 -24.45 2.55 8.14
N ASP A 116 -23.36 2.18 7.47
CA ASP A 116 -22.02 2.37 8.00
C ASP A 116 -21.64 3.86 7.96
N GLU A 117 -21.74 4.52 9.12
CA GLU A 117 -21.33 5.92 9.33
C GLU A 117 -19.84 6.17 9.04
N HIS A 118 -19.04 5.09 8.92
CA HIS A 118 -17.64 5.13 8.53
C HIS A 118 -17.40 4.67 7.08
N ALA A 119 -18.45 4.45 6.29
CA ALA A 119 -18.32 4.20 4.85
C ALA A 119 -17.52 5.32 4.17
N ASP A 120 -17.59 6.54 4.68
CA ASP A 120 -16.87 7.71 4.16
C ASP A 120 -15.35 7.62 4.44
N ILE A 121 -14.95 6.96 5.53
CA ILE A 121 -13.54 6.69 5.84
C ILE A 121 -12.99 5.59 4.91
N ALA A 122 -13.76 4.53 4.66
CA ALA A 122 -13.41 3.50 3.68
C ALA A 122 -13.42 4.02 2.22
N ARG A 123 -14.19 5.09 1.94
CA ARG A 123 -14.20 5.82 0.66
C ARG A 123 -13.02 6.76 0.47
N GLY A 124 -12.22 7.01 1.51
CA GLY A 124 -11.04 7.88 1.45
C GLY A 124 -11.34 9.37 1.51
N ASP A 125 -12.51 9.78 2.05
CA ASP A 125 -12.88 11.21 2.20
C ASP A 125 -12.21 11.88 3.42
N ALA A 126 -11.62 11.11 4.33
CA ALA A 126 -10.72 11.67 5.33
C ALA A 126 -9.40 12.06 4.63
N LEU A 127 -9.23 13.36 4.37
CA LEU A 127 -7.95 13.97 4.04
C LEU A 127 -6.96 13.62 5.16
N VAL A 128 -6.20 12.54 4.98
CA VAL A 128 -5.06 12.21 5.82
C VAL A 128 -4.08 13.38 5.67
N ASP A 129 -3.69 13.95 6.81
CA ASP A 129 -2.75 15.07 6.88
C ASP A 129 -1.46 14.75 6.09
N GLU A 130 -1.37 15.32 4.87
CA GLU A 130 -0.24 15.12 3.95
C GLU A 130 1.07 15.72 4.50
N SER A 131 1.02 16.42 5.65
CA SER A 131 2.18 17.05 6.30
C SER A 131 3.29 16.07 6.69
N LEU A 132 3.04 14.76 6.80
CA LEU A 132 4.07 13.79 7.17
C LEU A 132 4.74 13.10 5.98
N MET A 133 4.22 13.30 4.77
CA MET A 133 4.71 12.67 3.53
C MET A 133 5.36 13.68 2.56
N GLY A 134 5.21 14.99 2.79
CA GLY A 134 5.75 16.05 1.94
C GLY A 134 7.29 16.19 1.96
N GLU A 135 7.94 16.01 3.10
CA GLU A 135 9.38 16.35 3.23
C GLU A 135 10.34 15.45 2.44
N VAL A 136 9.94 14.22 2.05
CA VAL A 136 10.88 13.25 1.44
C VAL A 136 10.72 13.13 -0.08
N LEU A 137 9.66 13.69 -0.68
CA LEU A 137 9.47 13.66 -2.13
C LEU A 137 9.62 15.04 -2.80
N GLU A 138 9.63 16.13 -2.03
CA GLU A 138 9.80 17.49 -2.57
C GLU A 138 11.24 17.85 -2.95
N GLU A 139 12.26 17.11 -2.50
CA GLU A 139 13.66 17.39 -2.89
C GLU A 139 13.95 17.11 -4.38
N GLU A 140 13.14 16.31 -5.08
CA GLU A 140 13.31 16.10 -6.53
C GLU A 140 12.49 17.06 -7.41
N GLU A 141 11.57 17.84 -6.84
CA GLU A 141 10.65 18.71 -7.61
C GLU A 141 10.81 20.21 -7.31
N ARG A 142 11.72 20.61 -6.39
CA ARG A 142 12.23 21.99 -6.29
C ARG A 142 13.21 22.31 -7.42
N VAL A 143 12.75 22.20 -8.67
CA VAL A 143 13.34 22.95 -9.77
C VAL A 143 12.64 24.29 -9.76
N ASP A 144 13.38 25.33 -9.39
CA ASP A 144 12.90 26.71 -9.27
C ASP A 144 12.00 27.09 -10.46
N GLU A 145 10.72 27.34 -10.18
CA GLU A 145 9.75 27.95 -11.10
C GLU A 145 10.07 29.45 -11.32
N GLU A 146 11.35 29.79 -11.56
CA GLU A 146 11.67 31.05 -12.19
C GLU A 146 11.25 30.90 -13.67
N GLU A 147 10.01 31.34 -13.94
CA GLU A 147 9.41 31.53 -15.26
C GLU A 147 10.28 32.47 -16.12
N ASP A 148 11.40 31.96 -16.61
CA ASP A 148 12.12 32.55 -17.72
C ASP A 148 11.38 32.13 -19.00
N ASP A 149 10.89 33.11 -19.77
CA ASP A 149 10.15 32.99 -21.07
C ASP A 149 10.96 32.29 -22.19
N ALA A 150 11.95 31.49 -21.83
CA ALA A 150 12.74 30.67 -22.71
C ALA A 150 11.85 29.63 -23.37
N ARG A 151 11.77 29.70 -24.71
CA ARG A 151 11.11 28.72 -25.57
C ARG A 151 11.28 27.30 -25.01
N PRO A 152 10.19 26.54 -24.82
CA PRO A 152 10.28 25.19 -24.28
C PRO A 152 11.18 24.36 -25.17
N THR A 153 12.40 24.12 -24.69
CA THR A 153 13.33 23.20 -25.34
C THR A 153 12.67 21.84 -25.21
N LEU A 154 12.24 21.27 -26.34
CA LEU A 154 11.58 19.97 -26.38
C LEU A 154 12.53 18.93 -25.80
N LEU A 155 12.36 18.61 -24.52
CA LEU A 155 13.12 17.55 -23.87
C LEU A 155 12.89 16.25 -24.64
N PRO A 156 13.94 15.44 -24.86
CA PRO A 156 13.81 14.18 -25.57
C PRO A 156 12.79 13.29 -24.86
N GLU A 157 11.88 12.71 -25.64
CA GLU A 157 10.84 11.87 -25.10
C GLU A 157 11.42 10.52 -24.64
N SER A 158 11.09 10.10 -23.41
CA SER A 158 11.53 8.80 -22.90
C SER A 158 10.94 7.65 -23.72
N SER A 159 11.75 6.61 -23.93
CA SER A 159 11.37 5.38 -24.64
C SER A 159 10.08 4.75 -24.09
N ILE A 160 9.89 4.79 -22.77
CA ILE A 160 8.69 4.29 -22.14
C ILE A 160 7.44 5.14 -22.46
N THR A 161 7.58 6.45 -22.61
CA THR A 161 6.44 7.32 -22.98
C THR A 161 6.03 7.06 -24.43
N ARG A 162 7.00 6.88 -25.33
CA ARG A 162 6.75 6.45 -26.71
C ARG A 162 6.05 5.09 -26.77
N TYR A 163 6.54 4.11 -25.99
CA TYR A 163 5.90 2.80 -25.88
C TYR A 163 4.46 2.88 -25.35
N LEU A 164 4.23 3.60 -24.24
CA LEU A 164 2.89 3.75 -23.66
C LEU A 164 1.92 4.45 -24.60
N ARG A 165 2.38 5.45 -25.36
CA ARG A 165 1.57 6.09 -26.40
C ARG A 165 1.20 5.08 -27.49
N SER A 166 2.16 4.28 -27.97
CA SER A 166 1.89 3.22 -28.95
C SER A 166 0.88 2.18 -28.45
N VAL A 167 0.98 1.78 -27.17
CA VAL A 167 0.01 0.86 -26.55
C VAL A 167 -1.37 1.51 -26.47
N ARG A 168 -1.46 2.76 -26.01
CA ARG A 168 -2.74 3.50 -25.93
C ARG A 168 -3.41 3.61 -27.29
N ASP A 169 -2.68 4.05 -28.31
CA ASP A 169 -3.21 4.27 -29.64
C ASP A 169 -3.67 2.95 -30.27
N ARG A 170 -2.95 1.84 -30.01
CA ARG A 170 -3.36 0.50 -30.42
C ARG A 170 -4.63 0.04 -29.70
N VAL A 171 -4.69 0.17 -28.38
CA VAL A 171 -5.87 -0.19 -27.58
C VAL A 171 -7.09 0.62 -28.01
N GLN A 172 -6.92 1.91 -28.32
CA GLN A 172 -8.00 2.73 -28.85
C GLN A 172 -8.48 2.21 -30.21
N ALA A 173 -7.57 1.92 -31.14
CA ALA A 173 -7.93 1.35 -32.43
C ALA A 173 -8.62 -0.02 -32.30
N GLU A 174 -8.18 -0.85 -31.37
CA GLU A 174 -8.84 -2.13 -31.06
C GLU A 174 -10.27 -1.91 -30.54
N ILE A 175 -10.47 -0.98 -29.61
CA ILE A 175 -11.82 -0.64 -29.11
C ILE A 175 -12.71 -0.12 -30.25
N ASP A 176 -12.18 0.69 -31.15
CA ASP A 176 -12.94 1.24 -32.28
C ASP A 176 -13.37 0.14 -33.29
N ILE A 177 -12.52 -0.86 -33.52
CA ILE A 177 -12.78 -1.96 -34.47
C ILE A 177 -13.59 -3.10 -33.83
N HIS A 178 -13.33 -3.42 -32.56
CA HIS A 178 -13.78 -4.64 -31.90
C HIS A 178 -14.75 -4.41 -30.74
N GLY A 179 -14.91 -3.16 -30.29
CA GLY A 179 -15.68 -2.79 -29.11
C GLY A 179 -14.93 -2.99 -27.78
N GLU A 180 -13.79 -3.67 -27.79
CA GLU A 180 -12.99 -3.99 -26.61
C GLU A 180 -11.50 -4.20 -26.96
N PRO A 181 -10.58 -4.08 -25.99
CA PRO A 181 -9.16 -4.38 -26.20
C PRO A 181 -8.91 -5.86 -26.51
N MET A 182 -7.89 -6.15 -27.32
CA MET A 182 -7.51 -7.52 -27.69
C MET A 182 -6.97 -8.34 -26.50
N CYS A 183 -6.47 -7.71 -25.44
CA CYS A 183 -6.15 -8.42 -24.19
C CYS A 183 -7.40 -9.05 -23.56
N TYR A 184 -8.54 -8.35 -23.56
CA TYR A 184 -9.78 -8.86 -22.94
C TYR A 184 -10.31 -10.09 -23.70
N ARG A 185 -10.25 -10.07 -25.04
CA ARG A 185 -10.57 -11.24 -25.87
C ARG A 185 -9.68 -12.45 -25.63
N ARG A 186 -8.45 -12.22 -25.17
CA ARG A 186 -7.51 -13.27 -24.76
C ARG A 186 -7.72 -13.74 -23.33
N ASN A 187 -8.76 -13.25 -22.64
CA ASN A 187 -9.00 -13.45 -21.21
C ASN A 187 -7.82 -12.97 -20.34
N ASP A 188 -7.17 -11.87 -20.71
CA ASP A 188 -6.11 -11.23 -19.94
C ASP A 188 -6.43 -9.74 -19.74
N LEU A 189 -5.90 -9.13 -18.68
CA LEU A 189 -5.98 -7.69 -18.42
C LEU A 189 -4.72 -6.95 -18.86
N TYR A 190 -3.71 -7.67 -19.35
CA TYR A 190 -2.40 -7.13 -19.64
C TYR A 190 -2.11 -7.15 -21.14
N GLU A 191 -1.63 -6.02 -21.65
CA GLU A 191 -0.80 -6.01 -22.84
C GLU A 191 0.63 -6.33 -22.40
N ARG A 192 1.02 -7.60 -22.60
CA ARG A 192 2.31 -8.13 -22.17
C ARG A 192 3.45 -7.53 -22.99
N ALA A 193 4.51 -7.10 -22.31
CA ALA A 193 5.74 -6.76 -23.00
C ALA A 193 6.28 -7.98 -23.74
N PRO A 194 6.87 -7.81 -24.94
CA PRO A 194 7.54 -8.91 -25.61
C PRO A 194 8.62 -9.49 -24.70
N HIS A 195 8.70 -10.82 -24.61
CA HIS A 195 9.79 -11.46 -23.89
C HIS A 195 11.13 -10.98 -24.42
N GLN A 196 12.10 -10.75 -23.54
CA GLN A 196 13.39 -10.12 -23.88
C GLN A 196 14.10 -10.80 -25.05
N LEU A 197 14.07 -12.13 -25.13
CA LEU A 197 14.60 -12.89 -26.27
C LEU A 197 14.01 -12.46 -27.63
N PHE A 198 12.69 -12.24 -27.69
CA PHE A 198 12.02 -11.81 -28.93
C PHE A 198 12.20 -10.32 -29.18
N ALA A 199 12.24 -9.50 -28.13
CA ALA A 199 12.60 -8.08 -28.22
C ALA A 199 14.00 -7.92 -28.84
N LEU A 200 15.01 -8.62 -28.31
CA LEU A 200 16.38 -8.61 -28.81
C LEU A 200 16.48 -9.11 -30.25
N LYS A 201 15.78 -10.21 -30.59
CA LYS A 201 15.69 -10.67 -31.99
C LYS A 201 15.14 -9.58 -32.89
N ALA A 202 14.03 -8.92 -32.51
CA ALA A 202 13.46 -7.84 -33.32
C ALA A 202 14.41 -6.65 -33.43
N CYS A 203 15.08 -6.26 -32.34
CA CYS A 203 16.02 -5.15 -32.29
C CYS A 203 17.26 -5.39 -33.17
N PHE A 204 17.77 -6.63 -33.26
CA PHE A 204 18.99 -6.94 -34.02
C PHE A 204 18.74 -7.46 -35.44
N THR A 205 17.55 -7.97 -35.76
CA THR A 205 17.23 -8.42 -37.14
C THR A 205 16.66 -7.32 -38.03
N ARG A 206 16.02 -6.28 -37.47
CA ARG A 206 15.44 -5.18 -38.25
C ARG A 206 16.44 -4.10 -38.63
N THR A 207 17.52 -3.96 -37.88
CA THR A 207 18.52 -2.89 -38.09
C THR A 207 19.54 -3.30 -39.13
N GLN A 208 19.26 -3.02 -40.41
CA GLN A 208 20.32 -2.70 -41.39
C GLN A 208 20.70 -1.21 -41.36
N GLN A 209 19.91 -0.37 -40.67
CA GLN A 209 20.20 1.03 -40.38
C GLN A 209 20.29 1.17 -38.86
N ASP A 210 21.28 1.93 -38.38
CA ASP A 210 21.74 2.08 -36.98
C ASP A 210 20.69 2.56 -35.94
N GLU A 211 19.40 2.50 -36.24
CA GLU A 211 18.30 2.88 -35.36
C GLU A 211 17.70 1.65 -34.68
N HIS A 212 18.33 1.20 -33.58
CA HIS A 212 17.72 0.19 -32.72
C HIS A 212 16.43 0.76 -32.11
N PRO A 213 15.27 0.08 -32.22
CA PRO A 213 14.06 0.52 -31.54
C PRO A 213 14.20 0.25 -30.04
N GLU A 214 14.87 1.18 -29.34
CA GLU A 214 15.14 1.12 -27.89
C GLU A 214 13.86 0.98 -27.07
N ASP A 215 12.73 1.45 -27.61
CA ASP A 215 11.41 1.43 -26.96
C ASP A 215 10.94 0.01 -26.62
N ILE A 216 11.25 -0.98 -27.45
CA ILE A 216 10.79 -2.36 -27.25
C ILE A 216 11.67 -3.08 -26.21
N LEU A 217 12.95 -2.73 -26.12
CA LEU A 217 13.89 -3.37 -25.19
C LEU A 217 13.54 -3.08 -23.73
N TYR A 218 12.99 -1.89 -23.47
CA TYR A 218 12.60 -1.43 -22.13
C TYR A 218 11.09 -1.49 -21.91
N ALA A 219 10.35 -2.13 -22.79
CA ALA A 219 8.90 -2.30 -22.67
C ALA A 219 8.57 -3.07 -21.39
N ARG A 220 7.49 -2.64 -20.73
CA ARG A 220 6.97 -3.26 -19.50
C ARG A 220 5.50 -3.61 -19.70
N ASP A 221 5.02 -4.58 -18.95
CA ASP A 221 3.61 -4.95 -19.00
C ASP A 221 2.71 -3.73 -18.73
N VAL A 222 1.62 -3.63 -19.49
CA VAL A 222 0.61 -2.58 -19.31
C VAL A 222 -0.71 -3.25 -18.96
N CYS A 223 -1.15 -3.08 -17.71
CA CYS A 223 -2.50 -3.44 -17.30
C CYS A 223 -3.48 -2.43 -17.89
N ILE A 224 -4.37 -2.91 -18.75
CA ILE A 224 -5.45 -2.15 -19.36
C ILE A 224 -6.67 -2.29 -18.45
N TRP A 225 -6.96 -1.25 -17.66
CA TRP A 225 -8.08 -1.23 -16.73
C TRP A 225 -9.16 -0.25 -17.20
N LEU A 226 -10.19 -0.78 -17.86
CA LEU A 226 -11.28 0.01 -18.43
C LEU A 226 -12.60 -0.36 -17.75
N PRO A 227 -12.97 0.30 -16.63
CA PRO A 227 -14.10 -0.12 -15.78
C PRO A 227 -15.39 -0.40 -16.53
N HIS A 228 -15.71 0.42 -17.53
CA HIS A 228 -16.93 0.32 -18.35
C HIS A 228 -16.98 -0.86 -19.32
N LEU A 229 -15.87 -1.59 -19.52
CA LEU A 229 -15.78 -2.77 -20.36
C LEU A 229 -15.55 -4.05 -19.54
N LEU A 230 -15.47 -3.95 -18.21
CA LEU A 230 -15.27 -5.11 -17.34
C LEU A 230 -16.58 -5.88 -17.16
N PHE A 231 -16.45 -7.18 -16.92
CA PHE A 231 -17.60 -8.05 -16.70
C PHE A 231 -18.41 -7.62 -15.47
N GLY A 232 -19.71 -7.42 -15.64
CA GLY A 232 -20.63 -6.97 -14.59
C GLY A 232 -20.51 -5.48 -14.24
N ALA A 233 -19.79 -4.68 -15.04
CA ALA A 233 -19.78 -3.24 -14.88
C ALA A 233 -21.19 -2.65 -15.02
N PRO A 234 -21.54 -1.61 -14.24
CA PRO A 234 -22.82 -0.94 -14.39
C PRO A 234 -22.89 -0.19 -15.74
N ASP A 235 -24.10 -0.06 -16.29
CA ASP A 235 -24.35 0.71 -17.54
C ASP A 235 -23.83 2.15 -17.46
N SER A 236 -23.82 2.72 -16.26
CA SER A 236 -23.27 4.04 -15.98
C SER A 236 -22.74 4.13 -14.55
N PHE A 237 -21.56 4.73 -14.38
CA PHE A 237 -21.03 5.09 -13.07
C PHE A 237 -21.70 6.37 -12.56
N LYS A 238 -21.83 6.51 -11.24
CA LYS A 238 -22.35 7.69 -10.55
C LYS A 238 -21.19 8.51 -9.98
N CYS A 239 -21.34 9.83 -10.05
CA CYS A 239 -20.50 10.83 -9.41
C CYS A 239 -20.87 10.96 -7.92
N PHE A 240 -20.04 11.63 -7.10
CA PHE A 240 -20.39 12.01 -5.73
C PHE A 240 -21.69 12.82 -5.64
N CYS A 241 -22.02 13.62 -6.67
CA CYS A 241 -23.29 14.35 -6.72
C CYS A 241 -24.49 13.48 -7.15
N GLY A 242 -24.32 12.15 -7.26
CA GLY A 242 -25.34 11.18 -7.67
C GLY A 242 -25.60 11.10 -9.18
N ARG A 243 -25.09 12.05 -9.97
CA ARG A 243 -25.32 12.12 -11.42
C ARG A 243 -24.41 11.17 -12.21
N LYS A 244 -24.80 10.83 -13.44
CA LYS A 244 -24.04 9.85 -14.25
C LYS A 244 -22.73 10.43 -14.78
N LEU A 245 -21.66 9.65 -14.69
CA LEU A 245 -20.37 9.93 -15.30
C LEU A 245 -20.36 9.53 -16.77
N SER A 246 -19.78 10.38 -17.62
CA SER A 246 -19.51 10.11 -19.03
C SER A 246 -18.03 9.86 -19.26
N ARG A 247 -17.69 9.04 -20.25
CA ARG A 247 -16.30 8.74 -20.64
C ARG A 247 -15.63 10.00 -21.19
N ASN A 248 -14.39 10.26 -20.78
CA ASN A 248 -13.59 11.41 -21.17
C ASN A 248 -12.19 10.99 -21.68
N GLY A 249 -12.16 9.97 -22.54
CA GLY A 249 -10.94 9.46 -23.16
C GLY A 249 -9.93 8.83 -22.19
N PHE A 250 -8.69 8.67 -22.66
CA PHE A 250 -7.55 8.21 -21.88
C PHE A 250 -6.84 9.37 -21.16
N ASN A 251 -5.94 9.03 -20.23
CA ASN A 251 -5.02 10.02 -19.67
C ASN A 251 -3.93 10.39 -20.66
N ASP A 252 -3.53 11.67 -20.64
CA ASP A 252 -2.37 12.15 -21.39
C ASP A 252 -1.14 12.36 -20.50
N LYS A 253 -1.35 12.79 -19.24
CA LYS A 253 -0.28 13.13 -18.30
C LYS A 253 -0.62 12.69 -16.87
N PRO A 254 -0.03 11.58 -16.38
CA PRO A 254 0.72 10.58 -17.14
C PRO A 254 -0.20 9.70 -18.01
N ILE A 255 0.30 9.18 -19.14
CA ILE A 255 -0.46 8.26 -20.02
C ILE A 255 -0.94 7.02 -19.25
N ALA A 256 -0.06 6.47 -18.42
CA ALA A 256 -0.35 5.36 -17.52
C ALA A 256 0.36 5.57 -16.20
N ARG A 257 -0.26 5.14 -15.10
CA ARG A 257 0.32 5.21 -13.76
C ARG A 257 1.31 4.07 -13.56
N ARG A 258 2.52 4.35 -13.09
CA ARG A 258 3.49 3.31 -12.73
C ARG A 258 3.05 2.59 -11.45
N VAL A 259 3.04 1.26 -11.48
CA VAL A 259 2.72 0.40 -10.34
C VAL A 259 3.97 -0.35 -9.89
N ARG A 260 4.40 -0.10 -8.66
CA ARG A 260 5.59 -0.75 -8.08
C ARG A 260 5.36 -2.24 -7.91
N SER A 261 6.23 -3.04 -8.49
CA SER A 261 6.17 -4.49 -8.39
C SER A 261 7.57 -5.11 -8.43
N MET A 262 7.62 -6.43 -8.35
CA MET A 262 8.85 -7.20 -8.28
C MET A 262 8.72 -8.43 -9.21
N PRO A 263 9.72 -8.72 -10.07
CA PRO A 263 11.01 -8.01 -10.20
C PRO A 263 10.95 -6.71 -11.01
N VAL A 264 9.84 -6.40 -11.70
CA VAL A 264 9.73 -5.24 -12.58
C VAL A 264 8.41 -4.51 -12.33
N ASP A 265 8.43 -3.17 -12.34
CA ASP A 265 7.19 -2.40 -12.30
C ASP A 265 6.36 -2.61 -13.58
N PHE A 266 5.04 -2.48 -13.48
CA PHE A 266 4.16 -2.44 -14.64
C PHE A 266 3.43 -1.09 -14.71
N TYR A 267 2.73 -0.84 -15.81
CA TYR A 267 1.94 0.37 -15.99
C TYR A 267 0.45 0.07 -15.94
N LEU A 268 -0.32 0.95 -15.31
CA LEU A 268 -1.77 0.89 -15.22
C LEU A 268 -2.38 1.98 -16.08
N MET A 269 -3.00 1.58 -17.18
CA MET A 269 -3.67 2.46 -18.13
C MET A 269 -5.17 2.40 -17.91
N THR A 270 -5.81 3.57 -17.81
CA THR A 270 -7.25 3.69 -17.54
C THR A 270 -7.84 4.87 -18.30
N ASN A 271 -9.16 4.88 -18.44
CA ASN A 271 -9.92 6.02 -18.92
C ASN A 271 -10.20 7.03 -17.82
N ARG A 272 -10.52 8.25 -18.24
CA ARG A 272 -11.08 9.32 -17.43
C ARG A 272 -12.59 9.34 -17.56
N PHE A 273 -13.23 9.80 -16.51
CA PHE A 273 -14.67 10.01 -16.43
C PHE A 273 -14.93 11.46 -16.04
N VAL A 274 -15.98 12.05 -16.60
CA VAL A 274 -16.41 13.42 -16.31
C VAL A 274 -17.88 13.44 -15.95
N CYS A 275 -18.22 14.17 -14.89
CA CYS A 275 -19.60 14.50 -14.58
C CYS A 275 -20.02 15.72 -15.41
N ASP A 276 -20.44 15.52 -16.66
CA ASP A 276 -20.65 16.60 -17.64
C ASP A 276 -21.72 17.63 -17.20
N PRO A 277 -21.34 18.91 -16.94
CA PRO A 277 -22.28 19.95 -16.54
C PRO A 277 -23.21 20.39 -17.67
N ARG A 278 -22.88 20.08 -18.93
CA ARG A 278 -23.63 20.50 -20.12
C ARG A 278 -24.73 19.52 -20.50
N ARG A 279 -24.86 18.39 -19.80
CA ARG A 279 -25.89 17.40 -20.08
C ARG A 279 -27.29 17.96 -19.82
N ILE A 280 -28.12 18.01 -20.86
CA ILE A 280 -29.50 18.50 -20.79
C ILE A 280 -30.34 17.56 -19.92
N GLY A 281 -30.99 18.10 -18.89
CA GLY A 281 -31.85 17.36 -17.96
C GLY A 281 -31.13 16.69 -16.77
N ASP A 282 -29.81 16.55 -16.83
CA ASP A 282 -29.00 15.95 -15.76
C ASP A 282 -27.60 16.60 -15.70
N SER A 283 -27.56 17.91 -15.44
CA SER A 283 -26.34 18.73 -15.40
C SER A 283 -25.31 18.30 -14.33
N GLY A 284 -24.25 17.63 -14.73
CA GLY A 284 -23.15 17.22 -13.84
C GLY A 284 -22.49 18.35 -13.03
N CYS A 285 -21.69 17.99 -12.03
CA CYS A 285 -20.91 18.95 -11.22
C CYS A 285 -19.57 19.36 -11.87
N GLY A 286 -19.21 18.83 -13.04
CA GLY A 286 -17.93 19.10 -13.71
C GLY A 286 -16.74 18.32 -13.17
N MET A 287 -16.93 17.50 -12.13
CA MET A 287 -15.85 16.71 -11.53
C MET A 287 -15.29 15.68 -12.51
N ASN A 288 -13.97 15.54 -12.52
CA ASN A 288 -13.26 14.54 -13.30
C ASN A 288 -12.71 13.47 -12.36
N SER A 289 -13.03 12.21 -12.65
CA SER A 289 -12.54 11.04 -11.91
C SER A 289 -11.72 10.14 -12.82
N GLN A 290 -10.75 9.45 -12.25
CA GLN A 290 -9.98 8.42 -12.93
C GLN A 290 -10.70 7.08 -12.86
N GLY A 291 -10.57 6.19 -13.84
CA GLY A 291 -11.14 4.84 -13.72
C GLY A 291 -10.56 4.00 -12.57
N THR A 292 -9.49 4.49 -11.93
CA THR A 292 -8.88 3.94 -10.71
C THR A 292 -9.29 4.68 -9.44
N ASP A 293 -10.18 5.66 -9.53
CA ASP A 293 -10.75 6.41 -8.40
C ASP A 293 -11.56 5.43 -7.51
N PRO A 294 -11.38 5.46 -6.17
CA PRO A 294 -12.14 4.64 -5.24
C PRO A 294 -13.66 4.71 -5.45
N LEU A 295 -14.20 5.86 -5.85
CA LEU A 295 -15.62 6.03 -6.15
C LEU A 295 -16.07 5.13 -7.32
N ILE A 296 -15.25 5.03 -8.37
CA ILE A 296 -15.55 4.20 -9.55
C ILE A 296 -15.31 2.73 -9.24
N LEU A 297 -14.21 2.42 -8.55
CA LEU A 297 -13.90 1.04 -8.16
C LEU A 297 -14.98 0.47 -7.23
N GLY A 298 -15.46 1.24 -6.25
CA GLY A 298 -16.50 0.82 -5.31
C GLY A 298 -17.85 0.49 -5.95
N GLN A 299 -18.10 0.97 -7.18
CA GLN A 299 -19.32 0.68 -7.95
C GLN A 299 -19.22 -0.60 -8.81
N LEU A 300 -18.03 -1.19 -8.93
CA LEU A 300 -17.84 -2.45 -9.65
C LEU A 300 -18.30 -3.64 -8.78
N PRO A 301 -18.65 -4.80 -9.38
CA PRO A 301 -18.90 -6.01 -8.59
C PRO A 301 -17.68 -6.40 -7.75
N ARG A 302 -17.91 -6.97 -6.55
CA ARG A 302 -16.82 -7.25 -5.59
C ARG A 302 -15.71 -8.11 -6.18
N PHE A 303 -16.02 -9.13 -6.98
CA PHE A 303 -15.01 -9.98 -7.61
C PHE A 303 -14.11 -9.21 -8.60
N VAL A 304 -14.65 -8.18 -9.27
CA VAL A 304 -13.87 -7.29 -10.15
C VAL A 304 -12.98 -6.37 -9.32
N GLN A 305 -13.50 -5.82 -8.21
CA GLN A 305 -12.70 -5.02 -7.27
C GLN A 305 -11.51 -5.83 -6.72
N GLU A 306 -11.73 -7.11 -6.41
CA GLU A 306 -10.67 -8.00 -5.97
C GLU A 306 -9.65 -8.31 -7.06
N ALA A 307 -10.10 -8.46 -8.31
CA ALA A 307 -9.23 -8.68 -9.48
C ALA A 307 -8.37 -7.46 -9.84
N PHE A 308 -8.68 -6.26 -9.34
CA PHE A 308 -7.86 -5.08 -9.54
C PHE A 308 -6.43 -5.30 -9.03
N PRO A 309 -5.37 -5.11 -9.85
CA PRO A 309 -4.04 -5.64 -9.53
C PRO A 309 -3.20 -4.75 -8.59
N ALA A 310 -3.68 -3.55 -8.27
CA ALA A 310 -2.89 -2.54 -7.57
C ALA A 310 -3.63 -1.98 -6.34
N TYR A 311 -2.87 -1.51 -5.37
CA TYR A 311 -3.33 -0.59 -4.34
C TYR A 311 -2.86 0.82 -4.75
N ILE A 312 -3.81 1.74 -4.83
CA ILE A 312 -3.60 3.09 -5.35
C ILE A 312 -3.42 4.05 -4.18
N ILE A 313 -2.41 4.90 -4.29
CA ILE A 313 -2.21 6.06 -3.42
C ILE A 313 -2.24 7.34 -4.27
N THR A 314 -2.33 8.51 -3.64
CA THR A 314 -2.51 9.81 -4.33
C THR A 314 -1.55 10.01 -5.49
N ARG A 315 -0.26 9.70 -5.30
CA ARG A 315 0.81 9.95 -6.29
C ARG A 315 1.48 8.70 -6.86
N ALA A 316 1.06 7.50 -6.46
CA ALA A 316 1.71 6.26 -6.89
C ALA A 316 0.76 5.05 -6.81
N ALA A 317 1.32 3.87 -7.10
CA ALA A 317 0.61 2.61 -6.95
C ALA A 317 1.59 1.50 -6.60
N ILE A 318 1.13 0.52 -5.84
CA ILE A 318 1.87 -0.71 -5.52
C ILE A 318 1.06 -1.91 -5.98
N SER A 319 1.72 -2.96 -6.46
CA SER A 319 1.03 -4.20 -6.82
C SER A 319 0.48 -4.90 -5.57
N LYS A 320 -0.71 -5.51 -5.65
CA LYS A 320 -1.29 -6.28 -4.53
C LYS A 320 -0.33 -7.38 -4.06
N THR A 321 0.35 -8.06 -4.98
CA THR A 321 1.35 -9.09 -4.67
C THR A 321 2.50 -8.56 -3.81
N LEU A 322 3.06 -7.39 -4.16
CA LEU A 322 4.14 -6.79 -3.39
C LEU A 322 3.64 -6.34 -2.01
N LEU A 323 2.43 -5.79 -1.93
CA LEU A 323 1.80 -5.40 -0.66
C LEU A 323 1.54 -6.61 0.27
N TRP A 324 1.14 -7.75 -0.29
CA TRP A 324 1.02 -9.03 0.45
C TRP A 324 2.34 -9.54 0.98
N GLN A 325 3.41 -9.41 0.19
CA GLN A 325 4.74 -9.74 0.69
C GLN A 325 5.16 -8.80 1.83
N MET A 326 4.92 -7.49 1.71
CA MET A 326 5.19 -6.53 2.80
C MET A 326 4.44 -6.90 4.08
N ARG A 327 3.14 -7.22 3.99
CA ARG A 327 2.34 -7.64 5.15
C ARG A 327 2.94 -8.85 5.85
N ASN A 328 3.32 -9.87 5.06
CA ASN A 328 3.87 -11.11 5.61
C ASN A 328 5.25 -10.89 6.26
N THR A 329 6.11 -10.09 5.64
CA THR A 329 7.46 -9.84 6.15
C THR A 329 7.45 -8.92 7.38
N PHE A 330 6.60 -7.89 7.38
CA PHE A 330 6.51 -6.91 8.46
C PHE A 330 5.97 -7.58 9.74
N ALA A 331 5.02 -8.51 9.59
CA ALA A 331 4.53 -9.34 10.70
C ALA A 331 5.66 -10.17 11.36
N THR A 332 6.68 -10.58 10.59
CA THR A 332 7.84 -11.35 11.09
C THR A 332 9.03 -10.47 11.51
N ARG A 333 8.80 -9.19 11.82
CA ARG A 333 9.83 -8.19 12.19
C ARG A 333 10.83 -7.85 11.07
N PHE A 334 10.55 -8.23 9.83
CA PHE A 334 11.33 -7.81 8.67
C PHE A 334 10.75 -6.49 8.16
N GLY A 335 11.16 -5.38 8.79
CA GLY A 335 10.54 -4.07 8.59
C GLY A 335 10.78 -3.44 7.20
N PRO A 336 10.30 -2.19 7.01
CA PRO A 336 10.37 -1.51 5.71
C PRO A 336 11.79 -1.31 5.15
N ALA A 337 12.78 -1.03 6.01
CA ALA A 337 14.15 -0.78 5.58
C ALA A 337 14.83 -1.99 4.93
N PRO A 338 14.95 -3.16 5.60
CA PRO A 338 15.53 -4.35 4.96
C PRO A 338 14.67 -4.86 3.79
N PHE A 339 13.36 -4.58 3.79
CA PHE A 339 12.51 -4.88 2.64
C PHE A 339 12.82 -4.00 1.43
N ALA A 340 13.03 -2.69 1.61
CA ALA A 340 13.44 -1.80 0.51
C ALA A 340 14.77 -2.23 -0.12
N GLU A 341 15.75 -2.61 0.70
CA GLU A 341 17.04 -3.14 0.24
C GLU A 341 16.86 -4.43 -0.56
N LEU A 342 16.03 -5.36 -0.07
CA LEU A 342 15.70 -6.59 -0.79
C LEU A 342 15.07 -6.33 -2.17
N ILE A 343 14.08 -5.44 -2.25
CA ILE A 343 13.44 -5.10 -3.52
C ILE A 343 14.44 -4.45 -4.47
N SER A 344 15.28 -3.54 -3.95
CA SER A 344 16.32 -2.87 -4.72
C SER A 344 17.28 -3.89 -5.34
N GLU A 345 17.79 -4.82 -4.53
CA GLU A 345 18.70 -5.88 -4.98
C GLU A 345 18.07 -6.75 -6.06
N ILE A 346 16.79 -7.13 -5.90
CA ILE A 346 16.08 -7.93 -6.91
C ILE A 346 15.92 -7.16 -8.23
N GLN A 347 15.64 -5.86 -8.17
CA GLN A 347 15.54 -5.02 -9.38
C GLN A 347 16.89 -4.82 -10.06
N TYR A 348 17.97 -4.58 -9.29
CA TYR A 348 19.33 -4.49 -9.82
C TYR A 348 19.78 -5.81 -10.47
N ARG A 349 19.51 -6.94 -9.81
CA ARG A 349 19.81 -8.26 -10.37
C ARG A 349 19.07 -8.47 -11.69
N HIS A 350 17.77 -8.13 -11.74
CA HIS A 350 17.00 -8.27 -12.97
C HIS A 350 17.56 -7.39 -14.10
N HIS A 351 17.96 -6.15 -13.80
CA HIS A 351 18.60 -5.27 -14.78
C HIS A 351 19.92 -5.86 -15.32
N ALA A 352 20.77 -6.40 -14.45
CA ALA A 352 22.01 -7.06 -14.85
C ALA A 352 21.75 -8.30 -15.72
N GLU A 353 20.69 -9.08 -15.43
CA GLU A 353 20.25 -10.19 -16.28
C GLU A 353 19.84 -9.70 -17.69
N CYS A 354 19.08 -8.61 -17.78
CA CYS A 354 18.69 -7.99 -19.06
C CYS A 354 19.93 -7.53 -19.85
N GLU A 355 20.87 -6.86 -19.19
CA GLU A 355 22.11 -6.37 -19.79
C GLU A 355 22.96 -7.53 -20.32
N LEU A 356 23.11 -8.61 -19.54
CA LEU A 356 23.83 -9.80 -19.96
C LEU A 356 23.18 -10.45 -21.19
N MET A 357 21.85 -10.57 -21.21
CA MET A 357 21.11 -11.07 -22.37
C MET A 357 21.30 -10.19 -23.60
N TYR A 358 21.30 -8.88 -23.43
CA TYR A 358 21.54 -7.92 -24.51
C TYR A 358 22.94 -8.08 -25.11
N VAL A 359 23.99 -8.13 -24.28
CA VAL A 359 25.38 -8.30 -24.73
C VAL A 359 25.58 -9.65 -25.41
N ALA A 360 25.02 -10.73 -24.85
CA ALA A 360 25.11 -12.06 -25.44
C ALA A 360 24.42 -12.13 -26.81
N ALA A 361 23.24 -11.49 -26.94
CA ALA A 361 22.54 -11.40 -28.22
C ALA A 361 23.30 -10.56 -29.25
N ALA A 362 23.86 -9.41 -28.86
CA ALA A 362 24.70 -8.59 -29.74
C ALA A 362 25.89 -9.38 -30.31
N HIS A 363 26.56 -10.17 -29.45
CA HIS A 363 27.65 -11.05 -29.87
C HIS A 363 27.16 -12.16 -30.83
N PHE A 364 26.02 -12.79 -30.53
CA PHE A 364 25.43 -13.83 -31.39
C PHE A 364 25.09 -13.32 -32.79
N TYR A 365 24.57 -12.09 -32.91
CA TYR A 365 24.26 -11.46 -34.20
C TYR A 365 25.48 -10.79 -34.87
N GLY A 366 26.69 -10.90 -34.29
CA GLY A 366 27.93 -10.36 -34.88
C GLY A 366 28.02 -8.84 -34.87
N ILE A 367 27.35 -8.16 -33.93
CA ILE A 367 27.33 -6.69 -33.84
C ILE A 367 28.56 -6.23 -33.06
N VAL A 368 29.56 -5.72 -33.78
CA VAL A 368 30.88 -5.37 -33.22
C VAL A 368 30.84 -4.12 -32.33
N ASN A 369 29.86 -3.24 -32.52
CA ASN A 369 29.72 -1.97 -31.78
C ASN A 369 28.28 -1.77 -31.28
N ALA A 370 27.73 -2.75 -30.55
CA ALA A 370 26.41 -2.56 -29.95
C ALA A 370 26.44 -1.42 -28.93
N ASN A 371 25.40 -0.57 -28.93
CA ASN A 371 25.25 0.48 -27.94
C ASN A 371 25.27 -0.10 -26.53
N ARG A 372 25.81 0.64 -25.56
CA ARG A 372 25.77 0.20 -24.16
C ARG A 372 24.31 0.06 -23.72
N PHE A 373 23.99 -1.03 -23.03
CA PHE A 373 22.68 -1.17 -22.40
C PHE A 373 22.43 -0.01 -21.43
N SER A 374 21.19 0.45 -21.35
CA SER A 374 20.85 1.61 -20.54
C SER A 374 21.20 1.41 -19.06
N GLU A 375 21.69 2.47 -18.42
CA GLU A 375 21.92 2.47 -16.98
C GLU A 375 20.58 2.36 -16.21
N PHE A 376 20.63 1.70 -15.06
CA PHE A 376 19.44 1.37 -14.27
C PHE A 376 18.53 2.58 -13.98
N GLY A 377 19.11 3.73 -13.60
CA GLY A 377 18.37 4.95 -13.27
C GLY A 377 18.09 5.89 -14.44
N ASN A 378 18.41 5.52 -15.69
CA ASN A 378 18.28 6.42 -16.83
C ASN A 378 16.80 6.70 -17.15
N LYS A 379 16.33 7.93 -16.84
CA LYS A 379 14.93 8.37 -17.00
C LYS A 379 14.43 8.34 -18.45
N LEU A 380 15.32 8.46 -19.45
CA LEU A 380 14.95 8.42 -20.87
C LEU A 380 14.79 6.99 -21.41
N GLN A 381 15.36 6.00 -20.72
CA GLN A 381 15.45 4.62 -21.19
C GLN A 381 14.90 3.65 -20.12
N TYR A 382 15.76 2.84 -19.48
CA TYR A 382 15.32 1.75 -18.57
C TYR A 382 14.45 2.27 -17.41
N ASN A 383 14.75 3.46 -16.90
CA ASN A 383 13.95 4.24 -15.94
C ASN A 383 13.46 3.39 -14.75
N ALA A 384 14.35 2.58 -14.17
CA ALA A 384 14.06 1.90 -12.91
C ALA A 384 14.30 2.85 -11.73
N SER A 385 13.54 2.62 -10.67
CA SER A 385 13.55 3.44 -9.47
C SER A 385 13.01 2.57 -8.34
N PRO A 386 13.86 1.96 -7.50
CA PRO A 386 13.40 1.09 -6.44
C PRO A 386 12.58 1.88 -5.43
N PRO A 387 11.62 1.23 -4.74
CA PRO A 387 10.81 1.91 -3.74
C PRO A 387 11.67 2.31 -2.55
N THR A 388 11.50 3.55 -2.06
CA THR A 388 12.20 4.04 -0.87
C THR A 388 11.58 3.48 0.40
N VAL A 389 12.34 3.52 1.51
CA VAL A 389 11.84 3.10 2.83
C VAL A 389 10.62 3.92 3.27
N SER A 390 10.66 5.24 3.05
CA SER A 390 9.56 6.16 3.37
C SER A 390 8.31 5.83 2.57
N TYR A 391 8.46 5.59 1.26
CA TYR A 391 7.37 5.18 0.39
C TYR A 391 6.70 3.90 0.88
N LEU A 392 7.47 2.85 1.16
CA LEU A 392 6.92 1.57 1.63
C LEU A 392 6.24 1.70 3.00
N LYS A 393 6.81 2.49 3.91
CA LYS A 393 6.21 2.77 5.21
C LYS A 393 4.88 3.51 5.06
N GLY A 394 4.82 4.55 4.23
CA GLY A 394 3.62 5.33 3.96
C GLY A 394 2.52 4.44 3.38
N VAL A 395 2.81 3.74 2.27
CA VAL A 395 1.86 2.83 1.63
C VAL A 395 1.32 1.77 2.59
N PHE A 396 2.19 1.17 3.41
CA PHE A 396 1.76 0.18 4.38
C PHE A 396 0.87 0.77 5.49
N THR A 397 1.20 1.97 5.95
CA THR A 397 0.42 2.68 6.97
C THR A 397 -0.96 3.04 6.42
N ASP A 398 -1.04 3.58 5.21
CA ASP A 398 -2.29 3.89 4.54
C ASP A 398 -3.14 2.63 4.35
N TYR A 399 -2.52 1.54 3.88
CA TYR A 399 -3.18 0.24 3.74
C TYR A 399 -3.75 -0.26 5.07
N MET A 400 -2.96 -0.24 6.15
CA MET A 400 -3.41 -0.69 7.46
C MET A 400 -4.50 0.20 8.04
N THR A 401 -4.43 1.51 7.82
CA THR A 401 -5.47 2.47 8.23
C THR A 401 -6.78 2.20 7.50
N ALA A 402 -6.75 2.01 6.17
CA ALA A 402 -7.94 1.68 5.40
C ALA A 402 -8.56 0.33 5.80
N HIS A 403 -7.72 -0.64 6.21
CA HIS A 403 -8.19 -1.96 6.64
C HIS A 403 -8.54 -2.03 8.13
N ARG A 404 -8.23 -0.98 8.90
CA ARG A 404 -8.41 -0.96 10.36
C ARG A 404 -9.84 -1.26 10.74
N VAL A 405 -10.82 -0.65 10.06
CA VAL A 405 -12.25 -0.86 10.35
C VAL A 405 -12.63 -2.34 10.24
N PHE A 406 -12.13 -3.04 9.20
CA PHE A 406 -12.40 -4.47 9.02
C PHE A 406 -11.67 -5.33 10.05
N ILE A 407 -10.44 -4.97 10.40
CA ILE A 407 -9.65 -5.67 11.42
C ILE A 407 -10.32 -5.50 12.78
N ASP A 408 -10.71 -4.29 13.15
CA ASP A 408 -11.35 -3.97 14.42
C ASP A 408 -12.71 -4.70 14.52
N ARG A 409 -13.52 -4.70 13.45
CA ARG A 409 -14.77 -5.50 13.39
C ARG A 409 -14.52 -7.00 13.51
N TYR A 410 -13.49 -7.52 12.84
CA TYR A 410 -13.14 -8.93 12.93
C TYR A 410 -12.67 -9.30 14.33
N VAL A 411 -11.85 -8.45 14.95
CA VAL A 411 -11.32 -8.68 16.30
C VAL A 411 -12.43 -8.56 17.36
N ALA A 412 -13.38 -7.64 17.16
CA ALA A 412 -14.57 -7.50 18.00
C ALA A 412 -15.55 -8.69 17.87
N SER A 413 -15.57 -9.38 16.72
CA SER A 413 -16.43 -10.55 16.52
C SER A 413 -15.83 -11.86 17.02
N LEU A 414 -14.58 -11.84 17.49
CA LEU A 414 -13.95 -13.01 18.10
C LEU A 414 -14.60 -13.33 19.45
N PRO A 415 -14.79 -14.62 19.78
CA PRO A 415 -15.34 -14.98 21.07
C PRO A 415 -14.41 -14.52 22.20
N LEU A 416 -15.01 -14.10 23.29
CA LEU A 416 -14.33 -13.74 24.54
C LEU A 416 -14.58 -14.85 25.56
N THR A 417 -14.10 -16.06 25.25
CA THR A 417 -14.28 -17.23 26.14
C THR A 417 -13.42 -17.05 27.39
N ILE A 418 -12.22 -16.50 27.22
CA ILE A 418 -11.30 -16.16 28.32
C ILE A 418 -10.92 -14.69 28.18
N ALA A 419 -11.42 -13.86 29.10
CA ALA A 419 -10.99 -12.48 29.23
C ALA A 419 -9.76 -12.39 30.14
N LYS A 420 -8.64 -11.93 29.58
CA LYS A 420 -7.45 -11.53 30.33
C LYS A 420 -7.50 -10.02 30.51
N ALA A 421 -7.68 -9.56 31.74
CA ALA A 421 -7.66 -8.14 32.06
C ALA A 421 -6.33 -7.75 32.69
N ASP A 422 -5.75 -6.64 32.25
CA ASP A 422 -4.54 -6.08 32.85
C ASP A 422 -4.62 -4.55 32.97
N HIS A 423 -3.91 -4.01 33.95
CA HIS A 423 -3.78 -2.57 34.18
C HIS A 423 -2.39 -2.11 33.75
N THR A 424 -2.31 -1.26 32.73
CA THR A 424 -1.05 -0.66 32.29
C THR A 424 -0.91 0.75 32.84
N PHE A 425 0.19 1.00 33.55
CA PHE A 425 0.53 2.32 34.11
C PHE A 425 1.61 3.05 33.30
N ASP A 426 2.40 2.33 32.51
CA ASP A 426 3.57 2.91 31.83
C ASP A 426 3.20 3.86 30.70
N PHE A 427 2.15 3.56 29.94
CA PHE A 427 1.69 4.43 28.86
C PHE A 427 1.22 5.79 29.39
N LEU A 428 0.62 5.81 30.59
CA LEU A 428 0.10 7.04 31.22
C LEU A 428 1.19 8.04 31.59
N LYS A 429 2.44 7.60 31.76
CA LYS A 429 3.58 8.49 32.00
C LYS A 429 3.87 9.40 30.80
N TYR A 430 3.44 8.99 29.61
CA TYR A 430 3.61 9.74 28.36
C TYR A 430 2.36 10.53 27.97
N MET A 431 1.22 10.28 28.61
CA MET A 431 0.02 11.10 28.44
C MET A 431 0.20 12.41 29.21
N GLY A 432 0.06 13.54 28.51
CA GLY A 432 0.18 14.86 29.13
C GLY A 432 -0.80 15.05 30.28
N GLY A 433 -0.32 15.58 31.40
CA GLY A 433 -1.18 15.99 32.51
C GLY A 433 -1.83 17.35 32.25
N PHE A 434 -2.99 17.60 32.86
CA PHE A 434 -3.58 18.94 32.87
C PHE A 434 -3.06 19.69 34.10
N LYS A 435 -2.42 20.85 33.88
CA LYS A 435 -1.78 21.65 34.95
C LYS A 435 -0.75 20.88 35.80
N GLY A 436 -0.08 19.89 35.20
CA GLY A 436 0.92 19.08 35.90
C GLY A 436 0.35 17.93 36.73
N GLU A 437 -0.98 17.74 36.75
CA GLU A 437 -1.64 16.60 37.37
C GLU A 437 -1.99 15.55 36.31
N HIS A 438 -1.72 14.28 36.63
CA HIS A 438 -2.12 13.15 35.77
C HIS A 438 -3.65 13.02 35.82
N ILE A 439 -4.28 13.11 34.66
CA ILE A 439 -5.75 12.99 34.51
C ILE A 439 -6.18 11.50 34.58
N PHE A 440 -5.25 10.59 34.35
CA PHE A 440 -5.49 9.14 34.24
C PHE A 440 -4.67 8.38 35.28
N THR A 441 -5.30 7.42 35.96
CA THR A 441 -4.66 6.59 37.01
C THR A 441 -4.14 5.26 36.46
N ALA A 442 -4.90 4.58 35.60
CA ALA A 442 -4.52 3.34 34.95
C ALA A 442 -5.20 3.23 33.57
N ALA A 443 -4.57 2.57 32.60
CA ALA A 443 -5.22 2.11 31.39
C ALA A 443 -5.64 0.65 31.59
N TYR A 444 -6.93 0.36 31.48
CA TYR A 444 -7.46 -1.00 31.60
C TYR A 444 -7.57 -1.63 30.22
N ILE A 445 -6.95 -2.79 30.03
CA ILE A 445 -6.93 -3.51 28.75
C ILE A 445 -7.53 -4.89 28.98
N ILE A 446 -8.52 -5.26 28.18
CA ILE A 446 -9.09 -6.61 28.14
C ILE A 446 -8.62 -7.28 26.84
N LEU A 447 -8.01 -8.45 26.96
CA LEU A 447 -7.63 -9.29 25.83
C LEU A 447 -8.43 -10.59 25.84
N ASN A 448 -8.70 -11.15 24.67
CA ASN A 448 -9.28 -12.48 24.52
C ASN A 448 -8.25 -13.59 24.74
N GLU A 449 -8.68 -14.85 24.60
CA GLU A 449 -7.81 -16.04 24.70
C GLU A 449 -6.58 -16.02 23.78
N TRP A 450 -6.61 -15.24 22.69
CA TRP A 450 -5.53 -15.08 21.71
C TRP A 450 -4.69 -13.82 21.91
N GLU A 451 -4.83 -13.13 23.03
CA GLU A 451 -4.11 -11.89 23.35
C GLU A 451 -4.42 -10.74 22.38
N GLN A 452 -5.61 -10.78 21.78
CA GLN A 452 -6.12 -9.73 20.92
C GLN A 452 -7.11 -8.88 21.72
N ASN A 453 -7.12 -7.57 21.51
CA ASN A 453 -8.03 -6.67 22.20
C ASN A 453 -9.33 -6.54 21.39
N PRO A 454 -10.46 -7.16 21.79
CA PRO A 454 -11.75 -7.03 21.10
C PRO A 454 -12.33 -5.61 21.15
N TRP A 455 -11.83 -4.76 22.06
CA TRP A 455 -12.29 -3.40 22.27
C TRP A 455 -11.12 -2.41 22.12
N PRO A 456 -10.60 -2.19 20.90
CA PRO A 456 -9.71 -1.07 20.68
C PRO A 456 -10.52 0.20 20.91
N CYS A 457 -10.38 0.83 22.09
CA CYS A 457 -11.02 2.11 22.40
C CYS A 457 -10.51 3.21 21.45
N SER A 458 -11.07 3.30 20.24
CA SER A 458 -10.99 4.50 19.41
C SER A 458 -12.07 5.51 19.77
N ASP A 459 -13.18 5.05 20.33
CA ASP A 459 -14.29 5.90 20.76
C ASP A 459 -14.10 6.34 22.20
N TYR A 460 -13.12 7.23 22.41
CA TYR A 460 -12.95 7.92 23.70
C TYR A 460 -14.18 8.78 24.06
N ASP A 461 -15.04 9.12 23.09
CA ASP A 461 -16.21 9.98 23.30
C ASP A 461 -17.42 9.25 23.92
N GLN A 462 -17.51 7.91 23.85
CA GLN A 462 -18.66 7.21 24.46
C GLN A 462 -18.46 6.88 25.94
N ILE A 463 -17.22 6.89 26.46
CA ILE A 463 -16.95 6.56 27.86
C ILE A 463 -17.15 7.78 28.79
N THR A 464 -17.14 9.01 28.27
CA THR A 464 -17.42 10.22 29.05
C THR A 464 -18.90 10.43 29.35
N GLY A 465 -19.82 9.78 28.61
CA GLY A 465 -21.27 9.84 28.83
C GLY A 465 -21.76 9.16 30.12
N LEU A 466 -20.89 8.42 30.83
CA LEU A 466 -21.24 7.77 32.10
C LEU A 466 -20.99 8.65 33.35
N ARG A 467 -20.58 9.92 33.18
CA ARG A 467 -20.21 10.81 34.29
C ARG A 467 -21.20 11.93 34.63
N GLU A 468 -22.29 12.11 33.88
CA GLU A 468 -23.28 13.19 34.11
C GLU A 468 -24.50 12.77 34.96
N GLY A 469 -24.40 11.68 35.74
CA GLY A 469 -25.49 11.21 36.61
C GLY A 469 -25.42 11.64 38.08
N TYR A 470 -24.40 12.40 38.50
CA TYR A 470 -24.11 12.56 39.94
C TYR A 470 -23.59 13.96 40.33
N MET A 471 -24.34 15.01 40.02
CA MET A 471 -24.25 16.28 40.75
C MET A 471 -25.62 16.98 40.76
N ASP A 472 -26.57 16.41 41.50
CA ASP A 472 -27.71 17.16 42.03
C ASP A 472 -28.20 16.49 43.32
N THR A 473 -27.58 16.84 44.44
CA THR A 473 -28.27 16.80 45.74
C THR A 473 -27.85 18.01 46.55
N ASP A 474 -28.80 18.92 46.61
CA ASP A 474 -28.93 19.98 47.59
C ASP A 474 -28.89 19.44 49.03
N SER A 475 -28.49 20.34 49.93
CA SER A 475 -28.80 20.41 51.37
C SER A 475 -28.00 19.58 52.40
N GLY A 476 -27.55 20.30 53.43
CA GLY A 476 -27.88 19.97 54.83
C GLY A 476 -26.94 19.00 55.52
N GLY A 477 -26.10 19.52 56.40
CA GLY A 477 -25.23 18.71 57.25
C GLY A 477 -25.98 17.82 58.23
N VAL A 478 -25.34 16.70 58.58
CA VAL A 478 -25.34 16.05 59.90
C VAL A 478 -24.07 15.19 59.99
N GLU A 479 -23.31 15.36 61.07
CA GLU A 479 -22.20 14.50 61.48
C GLU A 479 -22.68 13.08 61.79
N GLY A 480 -21.92 12.05 61.38
CA GLY A 480 -22.14 10.73 61.95
C GLY A 480 -21.54 9.54 61.18
N SER A 481 -20.48 8.98 61.76
CA SER A 481 -20.04 7.58 61.69
C SER A 481 -19.55 6.99 60.37
N GLU A 482 -18.24 6.71 60.37
CA GLU A 482 -17.55 5.77 59.49
C GLU A 482 -18.20 4.37 59.54
N SER A 483 -18.51 3.81 58.36
CA SER A 483 -18.52 2.37 58.17
C SER A 483 -17.97 2.03 56.79
N SER A 484 -16.86 1.30 56.83
CA SER A 484 -16.22 0.63 55.70
C SER A 484 -17.18 -0.42 55.13
N SER A 485 -17.49 -0.31 53.84
CA SER A 485 -18.00 -1.43 53.06
C SER A 485 -17.34 -1.40 51.69
N ASP A 486 -16.62 -2.47 51.39
CA ASP A 486 -16.10 -2.81 50.08
C ASP A 486 -17.26 -2.90 49.08
N THR A 487 -17.28 -2.02 48.09
CA THR A 487 -18.16 -2.14 46.93
C THR A 487 -17.49 -3.02 45.88
N ASP A 488 -17.95 -4.27 45.80
CA ASP A 488 -17.80 -5.13 44.63
C ASP A 488 -18.47 -4.49 43.41
N CYS A 489 -17.67 -4.09 42.41
CA CYS A 489 -18.16 -3.73 41.08
C CYS A 489 -18.52 -5.01 40.31
N ILE A 490 -19.77 -5.47 40.46
CA ILE A 490 -20.34 -6.53 39.62
C ILE A 490 -20.79 -5.89 38.29
N TYR A 491 -20.00 -6.08 37.24
CA TYR A 491 -20.41 -5.77 35.87
C TYR A 491 -21.38 -6.87 35.38
N ARG A 492 -22.64 -6.49 35.14
CA ARG A 492 -23.61 -7.36 34.46
C ARG A 492 -23.37 -7.27 32.95
N LEU A 493 -22.71 -8.30 32.40
CA LEU A 493 -22.71 -8.55 30.96
C LEU A 493 -24.10 -9.05 30.56
N SER A 494 -24.84 -8.24 29.80
CA SER A 494 -26.02 -8.71 29.08
C SER A 494 -25.53 -9.48 27.85
N ALA A 495 -25.73 -10.79 27.84
CA ALA A 495 -25.62 -11.59 26.63
C ALA A 495 -26.74 -11.18 25.67
N GLY A 496 -26.35 -10.65 24.51
CA GLY A 496 -27.21 -10.46 23.33
C GLY A 496 -27.02 -11.63 22.38
#